data_AF-A0A640STE6-F1
#
_entry.id   AF-A0A640STE6-F1
#
_cell.length_a   1.000
_cell.length_b   1.000
_cell.length_c   1.000
_cell.angle_alpha   90.00
_cell.angle_beta   90.00
_cell.angle_gamma   90.00
#
_symmetry.space_group_name_H-M   'P 1'
#
loop_
_entity.id
_entity.type
_entity.pdbx_description
1 polymer ?
#
loop_
_entity_poly.entity_id
_entity_poly.type
_entity_poly.pdbx_seq_one_letter_code
_entity_poly.pdbx_strand_id
1 'polypeptide(L)'
;MSFDHAHFTGGGLAIDDAEFTGGTVTFYVARFDGGDVTFDYGQFTDSTVTFHHGRFNGGTVSLGHARFSGGLVSFVRAQVNGGRVTVADAQFSGANVRSGRPRPPEDGEWVTTALADNAADGVALSHS
;
A
#
# COMPACT_ATOMS: atom_id res chain seq x y z
N MET A 1 10.76 -7.84 6.93
CA MET A 1 11.57 -6.75 6.35
C MET A 1 11.07 -5.42 6.91
N SER A 2 11.95 -4.50 7.31
CA SER A 2 11.55 -3.21 7.88
C SER A 2 12.27 -2.06 7.17
N PHE A 3 11.50 -1.03 6.86
CA PHE A 3 11.91 0.27 6.36
C PHE A 3 11.33 1.39 7.24
N ASP A 4 11.18 1.09 8.53
CA ASP A 4 10.61 2.06 9.48
C ASP A 4 11.52 3.29 9.55
N HIS A 5 10.90 4.48 9.54
CA HIS A 5 11.58 5.78 9.49
C HIS A 5 12.45 6.02 8.24
N ALA A 6 12.35 5.18 7.21
CA ALA A 6 13.05 5.40 5.95
C ALA A 6 12.59 6.71 5.28
N HIS A 7 13.52 7.37 4.59
CA HIS A 7 13.25 8.60 3.84
C HIS A 7 13.64 8.40 2.38
N PHE A 8 12.63 8.29 1.52
CA PHE A 8 12.77 8.13 0.08
C PHE A 8 12.63 9.49 -0.61
N THR A 9 13.75 10.08 -1.06
CA THR A 9 13.83 11.47 -1.57
C THR A 9 14.03 11.57 -3.10
N GLY A 10 13.97 10.44 -3.81
CA GLY A 10 14.13 10.36 -5.27
C GLY A 10 14.65 9.02 -5.76
N GLY A 11 15.42 8.31 -4.91
CA GLY A 11 15.68 6.87 -5.09
C GLY A 11 14.49 6.07 -4.60
N GLY A 12 13.92 5.24 -5.48
CA GLY A 12 12.82 4.33 -5.15
C GLY A 12 13.29 2.98 -4.61
N LEU A 13 12.34 2.21 -4.11
CA LEU A 13 12.52 0.81 -3.70
C LEU A 13 11.58 -0.05 -4.53
N ALA A 14 12.15 -0.84 -5.43
CA ALA A 14 11.41 -1.82 -6.21
C ALA A 14 11.49 -3.19 -5.53
N ILE A 15 10.33 -3.75 -5.21
CA ILE A 15 10.13 -5.11 -4.69
C ILE A 15 9.13 -5.82 -5.63
N ASP A 16 9.28 -5.57 -6.92
CA ASP A 16 8.45 -6.13 -7.97
C ASP A 16 8.75 -7.62 -8.14
N ASP A 17 7.76 -8.39 -8.62
CA ASP A 17 7.82 -9.85 -8.83
C ASP A 17 8.20 -10.67 -7.58
N ALA A 18 8.23 -10.04 -6.40
CA ALA A 18 8.66 -10.70 -5.19
C ALA A 18 7.59 -11.65 -4.64
N GLU A 19 8.04 -12.79 -4.12
CA GLU A 19 7.19 -13.76 -3.45
C GLU A 19 7.42 -13.71 -1.94
N PHE A 20 6.37 -13.41 -1.19
CA PHE A 20 6.34 -13.43 0.26
C PHE A 20 5.36 -14.50 0.74
N THR A 21 5.86 -15.45 1.53
CA THR A 21 5.04 -16.47 2.21
C THR A 21 5.19 -16.27 3.72
N GLY A 22 4.18 -15.65 4.33
CA GLY A 22 4.25 -15.17 5.70
C GLY A 22 5.19 -13.98 5.91
N GLY A 23 5.17 -13.44 7.12
CA GLY A 23 6.05 -12.35 7.53
C GLY A 23 5.49 -10.95 7.26
N THR A 24 6.31 -9.95 7.59
CA THR A 24 5.89 -8.54 7.62
C THR A 24 6.87 -7.67 6.85
N VAL A 25 6.35 -6.82 5.97
CA VAL A 25 7.02 -5.66 5.38
C VAL A 25 6.43 -4.40 6.00
N THR A 26 7.24 -3.59 6.68
CA THR A 26 6.75 -2.39 7.40
C THR A 26 7.48 -1.13 6.96
N PHE A 27 6.70 -0.05 6.85
CA PHE A 27 7.10 1.32 6.51
C PHE A 27 6.58 2.29 7.58
N TYR A 28 6.70 1.93 8.85
CA TYR A 28 6.20 2.75 9.95
C TYR A 28 6.89 4.11 9.96
N VAL A 29 6.12 5.20 9.90
CA VAL A 29 6.62 6.59 9.90
C VAL A 29 7.59 6.89 8.73
N ALA A 30 7.58 6.06 7.67
CA ALA A 30 8.40 6.32 6.48
C ALA A 30 7.93 7.57 5.72
N ARG A 31 8.86 8.25 5.05
CA ARG A 31 8.62 9.45 4.26
C ARG A 31 8.94 9.20 2.79
N PHE A 32 8.00 9.51 1.91
CA PHE A 32 8.10 9.35 0.46
C PHE A 32 8.03 10.74 -0.19
N ASP A 33 9.17 11.42 -0.20
CA ASP A 33 9.35 12.79 -0.71
C ASP A 33 9.93 12.72 -2.14
N GLY A 34 9.26 11.97 -3.03
CA GLY A 34 9.64 11.81 -4.43
C GLY A 34 10.29 10.46 -4.80
N GLY A 35 10.56 9.58 -3.83
CA GLY A 35 10.96 8.20 -4.11
C GLY A 35 9.76 7.25 -4.16
N ASP A 36 9.69 6.44 -5.21
CA ASP A 36 8.61 5.47 -5.42
C ASP A 36 8.89 4.14 -4.73
N VAL A 37 7.85 3.45 -4.29
CA VAL A 37 7.93 2.07 -3.79
C VAL A 37 6.97 1.19 -4.56
N THR A 38 7.49 0.19 -5.24
CA THR A 38 6.72 -0.69 -6.11
C THR A 38 6.77 -2.13 -5.60
N PHE A 39 5.63 -2.79 -5.70
CA PHE A 39 5.39 -4.21 -5.41
C PHE A 39 4.68 -4.86 -6.58
N ASP A 40 4.91 -4.35 -7.78
CA ASP A 40 4.12 -4.72 -8.96
C ASP A 40 4.37 -6.19 -9.27
N TYR A 41 3.30 -6.91 -9.64
CA TYR A 41 3.31 -8.36 -9.90
C TYR A 41 3.73 -9.24 -8.70
N GLY A 42 3.93 -8.67 -7.51
CA GLY A 42 4.31 -9.41 -6.32
C GLY A 42 3.24 -10.39 -5.84
N GLN A 43 3.67 -11.50 -5.22
CA GLN A 43 2.81 -12.52 -4.65
C GLN A 43 2.97 -12.56 -3.13
N PHE A 44 1.87 -12.38 -2.40
CA PHE A 44 1.85 -12.28 -0.95
C PHE A 44 0.86 -13.27 -0.38
N THR A 45 1.36 -14.36 0.21
CA THR A 45 0.54 -15.35 0.92
C THR A 45 0.71 -15.16 2.42
N ASP A 46 -0.39 -15.00 3.16
CA ASP A 46 -0.41 -14.79 4.62
C ASP A 46 0.57 -13.72 5.14
N SER A 47 0.85 -12.72 4.31
CA SER A 47 1.86 -11.69 4.55
C SER A 47 1.24 -10.36 4.95
N THR A 48 1.98 -9.57 5.73
CA THR A 48 1.52 -8.26 6.21
C THR A 48 2.36 -7.13 5.62
N VAL A 49 1.74 -6.18 4.94
CA VAL A 49 2.39 -4.97 4.41
C VAL A 49 1.76 -3.73 5.07
N THR A 50 2.55 -2.94 5.79
CA THR A 50 2.03 -1.77 6.55
C THR A 50 2.76 -0.47 6.22
N PHE A 51 1.98 0.60 6.11
CA PHE A 51 2.43 1.98 5.88
C PHE A 51 1.96 2.92 6.99
N HIS A 52 1.89 2.41 8.21
CA HIS A 52 1.30 3.14 9.34
C HIS A 52 2.05 4.43 9.62
N HIS A 53 1.31 5.54 9.79
CA HIS A 53 1.89 6.87 10.01
C HIS A 53 2.85 7.38 8.91
N GLY A 54 2.92 6.70 7.75
CA GLY A 54 3.75 7.13 6.63
C GLY A 54 3.28 8.44 6.01
N ARG A 55 4.20 9.19 5.39
CA ARG A 55 3.92 10.47 4.72
C ARG A 55 4.34 10.41 3.26
N PHE A 56 3.40 10.57 2.33
CA PHE A 56 3.62 10.57 0.89
C PHE A 56 3.55 12.00 0.35
N ASN A 57 4.69 12.70 0.25
CA ASN A 57 4.76 14.10 -0.15
C ASN A 57 5.16 14.32 -1.63
N GLY A 58 5.08 13.26 -2.46
CA GLY A 58 5.47 13.31 -3.88
C GLY A 58 5.94 11.98 -4.46
N GLY A 59 6.12 10.94 -3.64
CA GLY A 59 6.40 9.56 -4.09
C GLY A 59 5.14 8.73 -4.29
N THR A 60 5.25 7.67 -5.09
CA THR A 60 4.18 6.72 -5.41
C THR A 60 4.39 5.39 -4.72
N VAL A 61 3.34 4.81 -4.13
CA VAL A 61 3.29 3.38 -3.80
C VAL A 61 2.45 2.66 -4.83
N SER A 62 3.05 1.68 -5.51
CA SER A 62 2.36 0.84 -6.49
C SER A 62 2.32 -0.61 -6.03
N LEU A 63 1.14 -1.21 -6.14
CA LEU A 63 0.86 -2.62 -5.91
C LEU A 63 0.16 -3.21 -7.15
N GLY A 64 0.55 -2.73 -8.34
CA GLY A 64 -0.10 -3.05 -9.61
C GLY A 64 0.02 -4.55 -9.92
N HIS A 65 -1.09 -5.19 -10.31
CA HIS A 65 -1.13 -6.63 -10.58
C HIS A 65 -0.67 -7.55 -9.42
N ALA A 66 -0.45 -7.01 -8.22
CA ALA A 66 -0.01 -7.79 -7.08
C ALA A 66 -1.13 -8.72 -6.59
N ARG A 67 -0.76 -9.91 -6.12
CA ARG A 67 -1.69 -10.92 -5.61
C ARG A 67 -1.50 -11.13 -4.12
N PHE A 68 -2.51 -10.80 -3.34
CA PHE A 68 -2.60 -11.05 -1.91
C PHE A 68 -3.56 -12.21 -1.64
N SER A 69 -3.06 -13.28 -1.02
CA SER A 69 -3.83 -14.45 -0.59
C SER A 69 -3.68 -14.61 0.92
N GLY A 70 -4.69 -14.17 1.69
CA GLY A 70 -4.56 -14.00 3.13
C GLY A 70 -3.75 -12.77 3.53
N GLY A 71 -3.55 -12.55 4.83
CA GLY A 71 -2.74 -11.44 5.34
C GLY A 71 -3.43 -10.07 5.38
N LEU A 72 -2.62 -9.00 5.40
CA LEU A 72 -3.07 -7.63 5.66
C LEU A 72 -2.26 -6.60 4.88
N VAL A 73 -2.94 -5.71 4.16
CA VAL A 73 -2.36 -4.45 3.65
C VAL A 73 -3.00 -3.28 4.40
N SER A 74 -2.18 -2.45 5.05
CA SER A 74 -2.70 -1.43 5.97
C SER A 74 -2.02 -0.07 5.87
N PHE A 75 -2.84 0.96 5.68
CA PHE A 75 -2.45 2.37 5.55
C PHE A 75 -2.98 3.21 6.73
N VAL A 76 -3.13 2.62 7.92
CA VAL A 76 -3.72 3.32 9.07
C VAL A 76 -2.92 4.57 9.42
N ARG A 77 -3.59 5.73 9.46
CA ARG A 77 -3.01 7.06 9.74
C ARG A 77 -1.91 7.48 8.76
N ALA A 78 -1.82 6.85 7.60
CA ALA A 78 -0.97 7.33 6.52
C ALA A 78 -1.50 8.68 5.99
N GLN A 79 -0.59 9.54 5.55
CA GLN A 79 -0.91 10.87 5.00
C GLN A 79 -0.41 10.95 3.56
N VAL A 80 -1.29 11.29 2.63
CA VAL A 80 -0.95 11.47 1.22
C VAL A 80 -1.07 12.97 0.89
N ASN A 81 0.07 13.64 0.78
CA ASN A 81 0.18 15.08 0.53
C ASN A 81 0.91 15.32 -0.80
N GLY A 82 0.28 14.95 -1.92
CA GLY A 82 0.86 15.09 -3.27
C GLY A 82 1.59 13.85 -3.80
N GLY A 83 1.72 12.79 -2.99
CA GLY A 83 2.07 11.45 -3.48
C GLY A 83 0.86 10.66 -4.00
N ARG A 84 1.09 9.41 -4.40
CA ARG A 84 0.03 8.51 -4.90
C ARG A 84 0.13 7.12 -4.29
N VAL A 85 -1.01 6.46 -4.07
CA VAL A 85 -1.07 5.03 -3.79
C VAL A 85 -1.97 4.38 -4.82
N THR A 86 -1.51 3.35 -5.51
CA THR A 86 -2.26 2.62 -6.53
C THR A 86 -2.20 1.11 -6.29
N VAL A 87 -3.30 0.45 -6.61
CA VAL A 87 -3.53 -1.01 -6.50
C VAL A 87 -4.23 -1.50 -7.76
N ALA A 88 -3.90 -0.92 -8.92
CA ALA A 88 -4.51 -1.26 -10.20
C ALA A 88 -4.34 -2.76 -10.49
N ASP A 89 -5.43 -3.45 -10.85
CA ASP A 89 -5.44 -4.89 -11.13
C ASP A 89 -4.91 -5.79 -10.00
N ALA A 90 -4.75 -5.26 -8.78
CA ALA A 90 -4.36 -6.04 -7.63
C ALA A 90 -5.50 -6.98 -7.20
N GLN A 91 -5.13 -8.21 -6.87
CA GLN A 91 -6.06 -9.25 -6.44
C GLN A 91 -5.93 -9.46 -4.93
N PHE A 92 -7.04 -9.39 -4.20
CA PHE A 92 -7.08 -9.61 -2.75
C PHE A 92 -8.06 -10.76 -2.46
N SER A 93 -7.55 -11.94 -2.16
CA SER A 93 -8.34 -13.12 -1.78
C SER A 93 -8.08 -13.45 -0.32
N GLY A 94 -9.09 -13.32 0.55
CA GLY A 94 -8.93 -13.53 1.99
C GLY A 94 -7.99 -12.53 2.70
N ALA A 95 -7.49 -11.52 1.98
CA ALA A 95 -6.65 -10.45 2.52
C ALA A 95 -7.51 -9.30 3.05
N ASN A 96 -7.07 -8.69 4.16
CA ASN A 96 -7.71 -7.49 4.68
C ASN A 96 -7.02 -6.24 4.14
N VAL A 97 -7.80 -5.28 3.65
CA VAL A 97 -7.29 -3.95 3.28
C VAL A 97 -7.86 -2.92 4.23
N ARG A 98 -6.98 -2.19 4.93
CA ARG A 98 -7.38 -1.15 5.90
C ARG A 98 -6.84 0.22 5.49
N SER A 99 -7.71 1.06 4.95
CA SER A 99 -7.46 2.50 4.79
C SER A 99 -7.94 3.23 6.04
N GLY A 100 -7.06 3.54 6.99
CA GLY A 100 -7.45 4.45 8.09
C GLY A 100 -7.65 5.84 7.51
N ARG A 101 -8.76 6.54 7.83
CA ARG A 101 -9.15 7.87 7.29
C ARG A 101 -7.95 8.74 6.91
N PRO A 102 -7.50 8.73 5.65
CA PRO A 102 -6.44 9.62 5.21
C PRO A 102 -7.09 10.99 4.98
N ARG A 103 -6.41 12.09 5.31
CA ARG A 103 -6.86 13.39 4.83
C ARG A 103 -6.86 13.36 3.30
N PRO A 104 -7.93 13.79 2.61
CA PRO A 104 -7.91 13.89 1.16
C PRO A 104 -6.78 14.84 0.72
N PRO A 105 -6.07 14.55 -0.39
CA PRO A 105 -5.13 15.51 -0.96
C PRO A 105 -5.89 16.77 -1.38
N GLU A 106 -5.34 17.94 -1.08
CA GLU A 106 -6.00 19.23 -1.37
C GLU A 106 -6.11 19.49 -2.89
N ASP A 107 -5.25 18.85 -3.71
CA ASP A 107 -5.17 19.01 -5.17
C ASP A 107 -5.00 17.68 -5.96
N GLY A 108 -5.25 16.52 -5.33
CA GLY A 108 -4.95 15.20 -5.90
C GLY A 108 -6.15 14.26 -5.88
N GLU A 109 -6.54 13.79 -7.06
CA GLU A 109 -7.61 12.82 -7.24
C GLU A 109 -7.27 11.51 -6.52
N TRP A 110 -8.14 11.08 -5.61
CA TRP A 110 -8.17 9.68 -5.21
C TRP A 110 -8.51 8.86 -6.45
N VAL A 111 -7.52 8.30 -7.13
CA VAL A 111 -7.79 7.25 -8.12
C VAL A 111 -7.96 5.95 -7.36
N THR A 112 -9.05 5.87 -6.59
CA THR A 112 -9.51 4.65 -5.94
C THR A 112 -10.26 3.81 -6.97
N THR A 113 -9.54 3.17 -7.88
CA THR A 113 -10.15 2.10 -8.70
C THR A 113 -10.41 0.83 -7.89
N ALA A 114 -10.10 0.80 -6.59
CA ALA A 114 -10.12 -0.45 -5.79
C ALA A 114 -10.91 -0.43 -4.49
N LEU A 115 -11.89 0.46 -4.29
CA LEU A 115 -12.83 0.31 -3.18
C LEU A 115 -14.27 0.00 -3.60
N ALA A 116 -14.59 0.05 -4.90
CA ALA A 116 -15.94 -0.22 -5.38
C ALA A 116 -16.12 -1.61 -6.03
N ASP A 117 -15.12 -2.14 -6.76
CA ASP A 117 -15.42 -3.19 -7.76
C ASP A 117 -14.62 -4.51 -7.67
N ASN A 118 -13.85 -4.76 -6.59
CA ASN A 118 -13.27 -6.10 -6.34
C ASN A 118 -13.95 -6.83 -5.17
N ALA A 119 -15.27 -6.62 -5.02
CA ALA A 119 -16.14 -7.40 -4.15
C ALA A 119 -16.49 -8.79 -4.74
N ALA A 120 -15.50 -9.48 -5.31
CA ALA A 120 -15.56 -10.92 -5.51
C ALA A 120 -14.69 -11.56 -4.41
N ASP A 121 -15.36 -12.09 -3.39
CA ASP A 121 -14.82 -13.00 -2.36
C ASP A 121 -14.02 -12.39 -1.18
N GLY A 122 -14.68 -11.50 -0.42
CA GLY A 122 -14.45 -11.45 1.04
C GLY A 122 -13.56 -10.33 1.58
N VAL A 123 -13.34 -9.24 0.84
CA VAL A 123 -12.62 -8.06 1.34
C VAL A 123 -13.48 -7.30 2.36
N ALA A 124 -13.14 -7.43 3.65
CA ALA A 124 -13.79 -6.67 4.72
C ALA A 124 -13.19 -5.26 4.82
N LEU A 125 -13.89 -4.26 4.29
CA LEU A 125 -13.56 -2.84 4.51
C LEU A 125 -13.97 -2.44 5.94
N SER A 126 -13.04 -2.60 6.88
CA SER A 126 -13.25 -2.16 8.26
C SER A 126 -12.96 -0.67 8.41
N HIS A 127 -14.02 0.11 8.64
CA HIS A 127 -13.94 1.51 9.05
C HIS A 127 -13.87 1.56 10.59
N SER A 128 -12.84 2.17 11.15
CA SER A 128 -12.75 2.55 12.57
C SER A 128 -12.48 4.04 12.69
#